data_AF-A0A346B0J3-F1
#
_entry.id   AF-A0A346B0J3-F1
#
_cell.length_a   1.000
_cell.length_b   1.000
_cell.length_c   1.000
_cell.angle_alpha   90.00
_cell.angle_beta   90.00
_cell.angle_gamma   90.00
#
_symmetry.space_group_name_H-M   'P 1'
#
loop_
_entity.id
_entity.type
_entity.pdbx_description
1 polymer ?
#
loop_
_entity_poly.entity_id
_entity_poly.type
_entity_poly.pdbx_seq_one_letter_code
_entity_poly.pdbx_strand_id
1 'polypeptide(L)'
;MERGNVSMTLHIRRHLIQTCAAILYNANAFTPLTEKAVDFPYTHACVPGLNCQYCRYTIAGCPLGVTQQALSGTFSAVAWQFWGLLVLFGLLFGRMICGWACPMGWLQELLAKAPFPKLKKSRITRALSYVKYIITALFVLAIPLYTGLVTGRGITAFCAWICPGNFLEALFIPTLLQGNGDNLSIAVQNSKFFWVVGLLAAMMWIYRPFCRFLCLLGALYGLFNRFSVFGITVDKETCVSCSACVRSCKMDVCAAGDKECISCGECISQCAVKAIHFKRFR
;
A
#
# COMPACT_ATOMS: atom_id res chain seq x y z
N MET A 1 -11.68 -30.95 -8.39
CA MET A 1 -11.48 -29.93 -9.45
C MET A 1 -12.07 -28.55 -9.10
N GLU A 2 -13.15 -28.45 -8.32
CA GLU A 2 -13.81 -27.15 -8.02
C GLU A 2 -12.97 -26.12 -7.21
N ARG A 3 -12.15 -26.58 -6.24
CA ARG A 3 -11.33 -25.67 -5.39
C ARG A 3 -10.29 -24.84 -6.17
N GLY A 4 -9.76 -25.38 -7.27
CA GLY A 4 -8.77 -24.71 -8.12
C GLY A 4 -9.37 -23.56 -8.92
N ASN A 5 -10.58 -23.75 -9.48
CA ASN A 5 -11.27 -22.73 -10.27
C ASN A 5 -11.64 -21.50 -9.44
N VAL A 6 -12.13 -21.67 -8.20
CA VAL A 6 -12.51 -20.54 -7.34
C VAL A 6 -11.30 -19.67 -6.97
N SER A 7 -10.15 -20.28 -6.66
CA SER A 7 -8.91 -19.54 -6.35
C SER A 7 -8.43 -18.76 -7.58
N MET A 8 -8.48 -19.38 -8.76
CA MET A 8 -8.04 -18.76 -10.01
C MET A 8 -8.93 -17.57 -10.40
N THR A 9 -10.26 -17.72 -10.33
CA THR A 9 -11.21 -16.63 -10.64
C THR A 9 -11.03 -15.45 -9.69
N LEU A 10 -10.85 -15.70 -8.38
CA LEU A 10 -10.63 -14.63 -7.40
C LEU A 10 -9.30 -13.90 -7.65
N HIS A 11 -8.25 -14.65 -7.98
CA HIS A 11 -6.94 -14.10 -8.28
C HIS A 11 -6.98 -13.18 -9.52
N ILE A 12 -7.67 -13.58 -10.58
CA ILE A 12 -7.86 -12.80 -11.81
C ILE A 12 -8.65 -11.52 -11.51
N ARG A 13 -9.80 -11.63 -10.85
CA ARG A 13 -10.64 -10.47 -10.49
C ARG A 13 -9.87 -9.43 -9.69
N ARG A 14 -9.05 -9.88 -8.73
CA ARG A 14 -8.24 -9.00 -7.90
C ARG A 14 -7.15 -8.27 -8.70
N HIS A 15 -6.46 -8.96 -9.62
CA HIS A 15 -5.48 -8.30 -10.50
C HIS A 15 -6.15 -7.28 -11.42
N LEU A 16 -7.33 -7.59 -11.95
CA LEU A 16 -8.08 -6.65 -12.77
C LEU A 16 -8.45 -5.38 -11.99
N ILE A 17 -8.99 -5.53 -10.77
CA ILE A 17 -9.31 -4.38 -9.90
C ILE A 17 -8.06 -3.56 -9.58
N GLN A 18 -6.95 -4.22 -9.26
CA GLN A 18 -5.68 -3.55 -8.98
C GLN A 18 -5.16 -2.75 -10.18
N THR A 19 -5.20 -3.33 -11.38
CA THR A 19 -4.77 -2.66 -12.61
C THR A 19 -5.69 -1.47 -12.93
N CYS A 20 -7.01 -1.66 -12.84
CA CYS A 20 -7.97 -0.57 -13.03
C CYS A 20 -7.75 0.57 -12.02
N ALA A 21 -7.51 0.25 -10.74
CA ALA A 21 -7.22 1.26 -9.73
C ALA A 21 -5.91 2.00 -10.00
N ALA A 22 -4.85 1.28 -10.42
CA ALA A 22 -3.56 1.88 -10.77
C ALA A 22 -3.67 2.84 -11.97
N ILE A 23 -4.42 2.45 -12.99
CA ILE A 23 -4.71 3.30 -14.17
C ILE A 23 -5.54 4.51 -13.75
N LEU A 24 -6.63 4.30 -13.01
CA LEU A 24 -7.52 5.38 -12.58
C LEU A 24 -6.78 6.42 -11.75
N TYR A 25 -5.95 5.99 -10.79
CA TYR A 25 -5.23 6.90 -9.90
C TYR A 25 -4.18 7.75 -10.66
N ASN A 26 -3.71 7.26 -11.81
CA ASN A 26 -2.69 7.89 -12.65
C ASN A 26 -3.24 8.26 -14.04
N ALA A 27 -4.53 8.58 -14.16
CA ALA A 27 -5.17 8.77 -15.47
C ALA A 27 -4.55 9.92 -16.29
N ASN A 28 -3.97 10.93 -15.64
CA ASN A 28 -3.28 12.04 -16.32
C ASN A 28 -1.96 11.62 -16.98
N ALA A 29 -1.48 10.37 -16.77
CA ALA A 29 -0.39 9.80 -17.56
C ALA A 29 -0.76 9.69 -19.05
N PHE A 30 -2.05 9.58 -19.36
CA PHE A 30 -2.57 9.45 -20.73
C PHE A 30 -2.93 10.80 -21.37
N THR A 31 -2.71 11.93 -20.68
CA THR A 31 -2.95 13.26 -21.24
C THR A 31 -2.18 13.54 -22.54
N PRO A 32 -0.91 13.11 -22.72
CA PRO A 32 -0.22 13.27 -24.01
C PRO A 32 -0.89 12.53 -25.18
N LEU A 33 -1.67 11.48 -24.91
CA LEU A 33 -2.38 10.69 -25.92
C LEU A 33 -3.81 11.18 -26.17
N THR A 34 -4.44 11.77 -25.15
CA THR A 34 -5.85 12.15 -25.17
C THR A 34 -6.08 13.65 -25.36
N GLU A 35 -5.00 14.45 -25.27
CA GLU A 35 -4.99 15.92 -25.28
C GLU A 35 -5.87 16.56 -24.19
N LYS A 36 -6.45 15.76 -23.29
CA LYS A 36 -7.34 16.19 -22.22
C LYS A 36 -6.79 15.73 -20.87
N ALA A 37 -6.58 16.68 -19.98
CA ALA A 37 -6.36 16.36 -18.57
C ALA A 37 -7.69 15.90 -17.95
N VAL A 38 -7.62 14.86 -17.13
CA VAL A 38 -8.73 14.44 -16.28
C VAL A 38 -8.60 15.21 -14.98
N ASP A 39 -9.28 16.35 -14.92
CA ASP A 39 -9.43 17.10 -13.68
C ASP A 39 -10.60 16.52 -12.88
N PHE A 40 -10.30 15.98 -11.70
CA PHE A 40 -11.35 15.51 -10.80
C PHE A 40 -12.04 16.72 -10.17
N PRO A 41 -13.40 16.76 -10.10
CA PRO A 41 -14.14 17.90 -9.56
C PRO A 41 -13.79 18.21 -8.09
N TYR A 42 -13.17 17.24 -7.40
CA TYR A 42 -12.55 17.42 -6.10
C TYR A 42 -11.03 17.39 -6.27
N THR A 43 -10.43 18.53 -6.63
CA THR A 43 -8.96 18.75 -6.65
C THR A 43 -8.28 18.53 -5.28
N HIS A 44 -9.06 18.22 -4.25
CA HIS A 44 -8.65 17.84 -2.90
C HIS A 44 -9.15 16.45 -2.50
N ALA A 45 -9.33 15.49 -3.41
CA ALA A 45 -9.63 14.11 -3.01
C ALA A 45 -8.34 13.31 -2.75
N CYS A 46 -8.33 12.48 -1.70
CA CYS A 46 -7.29 11.48 -1.48
C CYS A 46 -7.81 10.10 -1.87
N VAL A 47 -6.98 9.32 -2.56
CA VAL A 47 -7.28 7.92 -2.80
C VAL A 47 -6.96 7.08 -1.56
N PRO A 48 -7.66 5.96 -1.33
CA PRO A 48 -7.42 5.13 -0.15
C PRO A 48 -6.06 4.41 -0.16
N GLY A 49 -5.34 4.38 -1.30
CA GLY A 49 -4.03 3.75 -1.44
C GLY A 49 -2.83 4.71 -1.35
N LEU A 50 -1.63 4.16 -1.47
CA LEU A 50 -0.44 4.99 -1.66
C LEU A 50 -0.39 5.45 -3.13
N ASN A 51 -0.40 6.76 -3.34
CA ASN A 51 -0.33 7.46 -4.61
C ASN A 51 0.46 8.75 -4.38
N CYS A 52 1.33 9.19 -5.28
CA CYS A 52 2.16 10.37 -5.05
C CYS A 52 1.47 11.66 -5.51
N GLN A 53 1.14 12.54 -4.57
CA GLN A 53 0.55 13.86 -4.87
C GLN A 53 1.50 14.83 -5.61
N TYR A 54 2.81 14.56 -5.60
CA TYR A 54 3.79 15.35 -6.35
C TYR A 54 3.95 14.87 -7.81
N CYS A 55 3.25 13.80 -8.19
CA CYS A 55 3.24 13.29 -9.56
C CYS A 55 2.27 14.09 -10.42
N ARG A 56 2.73 14.65 -11.54
CA ARG A 56 1.89 15.37 -12.51
C ARG A 56 0.82 14.51 -13.20
N TYR A 57 0.94 13.19 -13.11
CA TYR A 57 0.03 12.23 -13.75
C TYR A 57 -1.07 11.74 -12.82
N THR A 58 -1.05 12.15 -11.56
CA THR A 58 -2.05 11.73 -10.58
C THR A 58 -3.33 12.56 -10.69
N ILE A 59 -4.47 11.96 -10.37
CA ILE A 59 -5.76 12.67 -10.28
C ILE A 59 -6.15 13.02 -8.82
N ALA A 60 -5.42 12.49 -7.84
CA ALA A 60 -5.80 12.58 -6.43
C ALA A 60 -4.58 12.50 -5.49
N GLY A 61 -4.71 13.10 -4.31
CA GLY A 61 -3.65 13.22 -3.32
C GLY A 61 -3.31 11.93 -2.57
N CYS A 62 -2.15 11.96 -1.90
CA CYS A 62 -1.70 10.91 -0.99
C CYS A 62 -2.22 11.19 0.41
N PRO A 63 -3.00 10.29 1.05
CA PRO A 63 -3.41 10.52 2.43
C PRO A 63 -2.21 10.71 3.37
N LEU A 64 -1.13 9.97 3.14
CA LEU A 64 0.10 10.08 3.92
C LEU A 64 0.79 11.43 3.75
N GLY A 65 0.90 11.90 2.51
CA GLY A 65 1.53 13.19 2.21
C GLY A 65 0.75 14.36 2.79
N VAL A 66 -0.58 14.29 2.73
CA VAL A 66 -1.45 15.31 3.34
C VAL A 66 -1.37 15.28 4.86
N THR A 67 -1.35 14.10 5.48
CA THR A 67 -1.11 13.97 6.93
C THR A 67 0.20 14.64 7.34
N GLN A 68 1.29 14.42 6.60
CA GLN A 68 2.57 15.03 6.95
C GLN A 68 2.59 16.54 6.73
N GLN A 69 1.93 17.05 5.69
CA GLN A 69 1.77 18.50 5.49
C GLN A 69 0.97 19.14 6.62
N ALA A 70 -0.12 18.50 7.06
CA ALA A 70 -0.91 18.97 8.19
C ALA A 70 -0.09 19.06 9.48
N LEU A 71 0.70 18.02 9.77
CA LEU A 71 1.58 17.98 10.94
C LEU A 71 2.74 18.99 10.87
N SER A 72 3.08 19.47 9.68
CA SER A 72 4.23 20.35 9.46
C SER A 72 3.97 21.84 9.77
N GLY A 73 2.78 22.21 10.23
CA GLY A 73 2.47 23.59 10.67
C GLY A 73 1.22 24.20 10.06
N THR A 74 0.58 23.53 9.10
CA THR A 74 -0.71 23.94 8.52
C THR A 74 -1.81 22.96 8.90
N PHE A 75 -2.15 22.92 10.20
CA PHE A 75 -3.37 22.25 10.67
C PHE A 75 -4.60 23.00 10.13
N SER A 76 -5.00 22.65 8.91
CA SER A 76 -6.18 23.18 8.23
C SER A 76 -7.36 22.23 8.41
N ALA A 77 -8.59 22.74 8.32
CA ALA A 77 -9.81 21.93 8.34
C ALA A 77 -9.79 20.80 7.27
N VAL A 78 -9.06 21.03 6.17
CA VAL A 78 -8.86 20.07 5.10
C VAL A 78 -8.16 18.80 5.59
N ALA A 79 -7.17 18.92 6.50
CA ALA A 79 -6.47 17.77 7.08
C ALA A 79 -7.41 16.82 7.84
N TRP A 80 -8.37 17.38 8.60
CA TRP A 80 -9.36 16.61 9.36
C TRP A 80 -10.29 15.80 8.46
N GLN A 81 -10.70 16.36 7.32
CA GLN A 81 -11.53 15.67 6.34
C GLN A 81 -10.82 14.41 5.80
N PHE A 82 -9.52 14.50 5.54
CA PHE A 82 -8.73 13.36 5.06
C PHE A 82 -8.49 12.28 6.10
N TRP A 83 -8.23 12.68 7.35
CA TRP A 83 -8.14 11.72 8.45
C TRP A 83 -9.48 11.01 8.68
N GLY A 84 -10.60 11.73 8.61
CA GLY A 84 -11.95 11.13 8.64
C GLY A 84 -12.14 10.10 7.53
N LEU A 85 -11.74 10.43 6.29
CA LEU A 85 -11.81 9.51 5.15
C LEU A 85 -10.91 8.29 5.31
N LEU A 86 -9.69 8.45 5.83
CA LEU A 86 -8.77 7.34 6.14
C LEU A 86 -9.35 6.40 7.20
N VAL A 87 -9.92 6.95 8.27
CA VAL A 87 -10.57 6.17 9.32
C VAL A 87 -11.80 5.46 8.76
N LEU A 88 -12.62 6.14 7.96
CA LEU A 88 -13.77 5.54 7.28
C LEU A 88 -13.35 4.36 6.42
N PHE A 89 -12.36 4.55 5.54
CA PHE A 89 -11.83 3.47 4.70
C PHE A 89 -11.18 2.35 5.51
N GLY A 90 -10.51 2.67 6.62
CA GLY A 90 -9.98 1.69 7.56
C GLY A 90 -11.09 0.86 8.22
N LEU A 91 -12.15 1.49 8.69
CA LEU A 91 -13.30 0.81 9.30
C LEU A 91 -14.15 0.04 8.29
N LEU A 92 -14.20 0.47 7.03
CA LEU A 92 -14.89 -0.29 5.99
C LEU A 92 -14.03 -1.46 5.51
N PHE A 93 -12.82 -1.20 5.04
CA PHE A 93 -12.03 -2.18 4.29
C PHE A 93 -10.78 -2.68 5.02
N GLY A 94 -10.34 -2.00 6.07
CA GLY A 94 -9.09 -2.32 6.76
C GLY A 94 -7.94 -2.38 5.77
N ARG A 95 -7.11 -3.42 5.89
CA ARG A 95 -5.94 -3.61 5.02
C ARG A 95 -6.27 -4.23 3.66
N MET A 96 -7.55 -4.50 3.38
CA MET A 96 -8.00 -4.97 2.06
C MET A 96 -7.63 -3.98 0.94
N ILE A 97 -7.61 -2.67 1.23
CA ILE A 97 -7.20 -1.64 0.29
C ILE A 97 -5.78 -1.90 -0.25
N CYS A 98 -4.84 -2.27 0.61
CA CYS A 98 -3.47 -2.61 0.20
C CYS A 98 -3.45 -3.83 -0.74
N GLY A 99 -4.38 -4.78 -0.56
CA GLY A 99 -4.52 -6.00 -1.33
C GLY A 99 -5.25 -5.84 -2.67
N TRP A 100 -6.10 -4.82 -2.82
CA TRP A 100 -7.07 -4.71 -3.92
C TRP A 100 -7.00 -3.40 -4.71
N ALA A 101 -6.77 -2.26 -4.06
CA ALA A 101 -6.89 -0.94 -4.71
C ALA A 101 -5.57 -0.14 -4.75
N CYS A 102 -4.58 -0.48 -3.94
CA CYS A 102 -3.33 0.28 -3.85
C CYS A 102 -2.36 -0.04 -5.03
N PRO A 103 -1.95 0.96 -5.83
CA PRO A 103 -1.02 0.77 -6.96
C PRO A 103 0.34 0.20 -6.52
N MET A 104 0.88 0.67 -5.40
CA MET A 104 2.11 0.10 -4.84
C MET A 104 1.95 -1.35 -4.36
N GLY A 105 0.75 -1.74 -3.95
CA GLY A 105 0.44 -3.12 -3.63
C GLY A 105 0.45 -4.01 -4.88
N TRP A 106 -0.11 -3.51 -5.97
CA TRP A 106 -0.07 -4.15 -7.29
C TRP A 106 1.36 -4.32 -7.82
N LEU A 107 2.17 -3.25 -7.80
CA LEU A 107 3.57 -3.29 -8.23
C LEU A 107 4.38 -4.36 -7.49
N GLN A 108 4.23 -4.42 -6.15
CA GLN A 108 4.89 -5.42 -5.33
C GLN A 108 4.46 -6.85 -5.67
N GLU A 109 3.20 -7.06 -6.05
CA GLU A 109 2.74 -8.38 -6.47
C GLU A 109 3.21 -8.77 -7.85
N LEU A 110 3.30 -7.80 -8.76
CA LEU A 110 3.84 -8.02 -10.09
C LEU A 110 5.31 -8.45 -10.00
N LEU A 111 6.13 -7.72 -9.23
CA LEU A 111 7.54 -8.06 -9.01
C LEU A 111 7.71 -9.37 -8.23
N ALA A 112 6.78 -9.69 -7.34
CA ALA A 112 6.79 -10.98 -6.66
C ALA A 112 6.51 -12.18 -7.59
N LYS A 113 6.05 -11.99 -8.83
CA LYS A 113 5.93 -13.08 -9.83
C LYS A 113 7.27 -13.44 -10.48
N ALA A 114 8.31 -12.61 -10.33
CA ALA A 114 9.64 -12.92 -10.85
C ALA A 114 10.16 -14.27 -10.32
N PRO A 115 10.87 -15.08 -11.13
CA PRO A 115 11.23 -16.47 -10.85
C PRO A 115 12.40 -16.63 -9.85
N PHE A 116 12.49 -15.73 -8.87
CA PHE A 116 13.50 -15.79 -7.80
C PHE A 116 13.00 -16.62 -6.60
N PRO A 117 13.92 -17.31 -5.89
CA PRO A 117 13.56 -18.06 -4.70
C PRO A 117 13.01 -17.13 -3.62
N LYS A 118 11.76 -17.36 -3.20
CA LYS A 118 11.12 -16.52 -2.18
C LYS A 118 11.67 -16.86 -0.80
N LEU A 119 12.03 -15.83 -0.03
CA LEU A 119 12.48 -16.00 1.34
C LEU A 119 11.36 -16.59 2.20
N LYS A 120 11.70 -17.64 2.96
CA LYS A 120 10.75 -18.30 3.86
C LYS A 120 10.44 -17.38 5.05
N LYS A 121 9.21 -17.49 5.55
CA LYS A 121 8.75 -16.80 6.76
C LYS A 121 9.54 -17.29 7.97
N SER A 122 10.01 -16.37 8.81
CA SER A 122 10.79 -16.67 10.01
C SER A 122 10.39 -15.76 11.16
N ARG A 123 10.88 -16.05 12.37
CA ARG A 123 10.69 -15.16 13.53
C ARG A 123 11.26 -13.76 13.27
N ILE A 124 12.37 -13.68 12.54
CA ILE A 124 13.02 -12.42 12.16
C ILE A 124 12.12 -11.61 11.23
N THR A 125 11.59 -12.21 10.17
CA THR A 125 10.74 -11.46 9.25
C THR A 125 9.47 -10.96 9.97
N ARG A 126 8.90 -11.77 10.87
CA ARG A 126 7.77 -11.35 11.72
C ARG A 126 8.14 -10.17 12.60
N ALA A 127 9.30 -10.19 13.26
CA ALA A 127 9.81 -9.07 14.05
C ALA A 127 10.00 -7.79 13.20
N LEU A 128 10.56 -7.92 12.00
CA LEU A 128 10.73 -6.81 11.05
C LEU A 128 9.39 -6.16 10.67
N SER A 129 8.27 -6.87 10.77
CA SER A 129 6.94 -6.32 10.48
C SER A 129 6.51 -5.25 11.51
N TYR A 130 7.21 -5.14 12.63
CA TYR A 130 7.03 -4.07 13.60
C TYR A 130 7.82 -2.79 13.27
N VAL A 131 8.83 -2.88 12.39
CA VAL A 131 9.64 -1.72 11.97
C VAL A 131 8.76 -0.61 11.38
N LYS A 132 7.66 -0.95 10.70
CA LYS A 132 6.74 0.06 10.15
C LYS A 132 6.16 1.00 11.21
N TYR A 133 5.97 0.54 12.45
CA TYR A 133 5.48 1.39 13.53
C TYR A 133 6.56 2.35 14.02
N ILE A 134 7.82 1.90 14.06
CA ILE A 134 8.97 2.75 14.36
C ILE A 134 9.15 3.81 13.26
N ILE A 135 9.10 3.40 12.00
CA ILE A 135 9.18 4.31 10.85
C ILE A 135 8.04 5.33 10.88
N THR A 136 6.83 4.90 11.23
CA THR A 136 5.69 5.79 11.39
C THR A 136 5.93 6.81 12.51
N ALA A 137 6.30 6.34 13.70
CA ALA A 137 6.53 7.21 14.85
C ALA A 137 7.63 8.24 14.55
N LEU A 138 8.71 7.83 13.90
CA LEU A 138 9.84 8.71 13.64
C LEU A 138 9.63 9.61 12.40
N PHE A 139 9.41 9.03 11.23
CA PHE A 139 9.44 9.75 9.94
C PHE A 139 8.11 10.40 9.55
N VAL A 140 7.01 10.01 10.18
CA VAL A 140 5.68 10.58 9.89
C VAL A 140 5.24 11.50 11.01
N LEU A 141 5.53 11.17 12.27
CA LEU A 141 5.10 11.98 13.42
C LEU A 141 6.24 12.85 13.97
N ALA A 142 7.28 12.24 14.54
CA ALA A 142 8.29 12.97 15.33
C ALA A 142 9.07 14.01 14.50
N ILE A 143 9.62 13.63 13.34
CA ILE A 143 10.44 14.53 12.53
C ILE A 143 9.62 15.70 11.97
N PRO A 144 8.44 15.49 11.31
CA PRO A 144 7.63 16.60 10.82
C PRO A 144 7.15 17.54 11.93
N LEU A 145 6.78 17.00 13.10
CA LEU A 145 6.38 17.81 14.26
C LEU A 145 7.55 18.60 14.83
N TYR A 146 8.69 17.95 15.08
CA TYR A 146 9.88 18.61 15.62
C TYR A 146 10.37 19.73 14.70
N THR A 147 10.49 19.44 13.40
CA THR A 147 10.90 20.45 12.42
C THR A 147 9.86 21.57 12.32
N GLY A 148 8.57 21.26 12.32
CA GLY A 148 7.51 22.27 12.35
C GLY A 148 7.59 23.20 13.56
N LEU A 149 7.89 22.67 14.74
CA LEU A 149 8.04 23.45 15.97
C LEU A 149 9.30 24.32 15.99
N VAL A 150 10.42 23.84 15.43
CA VAL A 150 11.72 24.54 15.50
C VAL A 150 11.90 25.54 14.35
N THR A 151 11.52 25.18 13.12
CA THR A 151 11.78 25.99 11.92
C THR A 151 10.54 26.73 11.41
N GLY A 152 9.36 26.49 12.00
CA GLY A 152 8.07 27.02 11.52
C GLY A 152 7.57 26.38 10.21
N ARG A 153 8.34 25.46 9.62
CA ARG A 153 7.96 24.68 8.43
C ARG A 153 8.49 23.26 8.57
N GLY A 154 7.60 22.33 8.90
CA GLY A 154 7.96 20.93 9.02
C GLY A 154 8.27 20.28 7.67
N ILE A 155 9.09 19.25 7.72
CA ILE A 155 9.50 18.50 6.53
C ILE A 155 8.63 17.25 6.41
N THR A 156 8.21 16.89 5.19
CA THR A 156 7.50 15.63 4.90
C THR A 156 8.48 14.44 4.87
N ALA A 157 9.18 14.18 5.98
CA ALA A 157 10.34 13.28 6.05
C ALA A 157 10.13 11.89 5.39
N PHE A 158 9.04 11.19 5.70
CA PHE A 158 8.71 9.93 4.99
C PHE A 158 8.59 10.09 3.46
N CYS A 159 7.82 11.05 2.94
CA CYS A 159 7.75 11.32 1.49
C CYS A 159 9.13 11.71 0.91
N ALA A 160 9.86 12.52 1.65
CA ALA A 160 11.15 13.08 1.27
C ALA A 160 12.29 12.05 1.30
N TRP A 161 12.20 10.96 2.07
CA TRP A 161 13.33 10.02 2.23
C TRP A 161 12.99 8.54 2.04
N ILE A 162 11.79 8.08 2.40
CA ILE A 162 11.47 6.64 2.45
C ILE A 162 10.52 6.22 1.32
N CYS A 163 9.57 7.07 0.94
CA CYS A 163 8.48 6.73 0.04
C CYS A 163 8.97 6.37 -1.38
N PRO A 164 8.78 5.13 -1.85
CA PRO A 164 9.14 4.75 -3.22
C PRO A 164 8.21 5.40 -4.26
N GLY A 165 6.94 5.66 -3.91
CA GLY A 165 6.00 6.33 -4.82
C GLY A 165 6.49 7.74 -5.20
N ASN A 166 7.10 8.48 -4.27
CA ASN A 166 7.69 9.78 -4.59
C ASN A 166 8.82 9.69 -5.61
N PHE A 167 9.66 8.66 -5.54
CA PHE A 167 10.75 8.52 -6.49
C PHE A 167 10.24 7.97 -7.83
N LEU A 168 9.45 6.90 -7.80
CA LEU A 168 8.98 6.22 -9.01
C LEU A 168 7.97 7.05 -9.79
N GLU A 169 6.91 7.52 -9.13
CA GLU A 169 5.79 8.17 -9.80
C GLU A 169 6.10 9.64 -10.10
N ALA A 170 6.73 10.38 -9.18
CA ALA A 170 6.96 11.81 -9.39
C ALA A 170 8.27 12.17 -10.09
N LEU A 171 9.27 11.28 -10.12
CA LEU A 171 10.59 11.57 -10.72
C LEU A 171 10.95 10.59 -11.84
N PHE A 172 11.07 9.30 -11.54
CA PHE A 172 11.68 8.33 -12.45
C PHE A 172 10.83 8.04 -13.69
N ILE A 173 9.55 7.68 -13.52
CA ILE A 173 8.65 7.36 -14.65
C ILE A 173 8.44 8.57 -15.57
N PRO A 174 8.11 9.78 -15.07
CA PRO A 174 7.97 10.96 -15.93
C PRO A 174 9.23 11.30 -16.71
N THR A 175 10.41 11.14 -16.10
CA THR A 175 11.69 11.36 -16.76
C THR A 175 11.92 10.36 -17.90
N LEU A 176 11.64 9.07 -17.67
CA LEU A 176 11.77 8.05 -18.71
C LEU A 176 10.84 8.29 -19.90
N LEU A 177 9.59 8.69 -19.63
CA LEU A 177 8.60 8.95 -20.69
C LEU A 177 8.91 10.20 -21.51
N GLN A 178 9.60 11.19 -20.93
CA GLN A 178 9.99 12.41 -21.63
C GLN A 178 11.25 12.25 -22.50
N GLY A 179 11.98 11.13 -22.39
CA GLY A 179 13.04 10.76 -23.33
C GLY A 179 14.30 11.63 -23.34
N ASN A 180 14.50 12.51 -22.35
CA ASN A 180 15.69 13.35 -22.27
C ASN A 180 16.78 12.66 -21.40
N GLY A 181 17.91 12.32 -22.03
CA GLY A 181 19.04 11.63 -21.39
C GLY A 181 19.64 12.40 -20.22
N ASP A 182 19.65 13.73 -20.27
CA ASP A 182 20.17 14.57 -19.19
C ASP A 182 19.26 14.48 -17.95
N ASN A 183 17.94 14.41 -18.16
CA ASN A 183 16.98 14.25 -17.07
C ASN A 183 17.11 12.88 -16.38
N LEU A 184 17.51 11.84 -17.13
CA LEU A 184 17.76 10.52 -16.56
C LEU A 184 18.98 10.52 -15.64
N SER A 185 20.03 11.26 -15.98
CA SER A 185 21.21 11.41 -15.12
C SER A 185 20.86 12.05 -13.77
N ILE A 186 19.97 13.06 -13.75
CA ILE A 186 19.45 13.70 -12.55
C ILE A 186 18.66 12.71 -11.68
N ALA A 187 17.84 11.86 -12.31
CA ALA A 187 17.07 10.85 -11.59
C ALA A 187 17.97 9.78 -10.93
N VAL A 188 19.06 9.38 -11.59
CA VAL A 188 20.02 8.40 -11.07
C VAL A 188 20.91 8.98 -9.96
N GLN A 189 21.28 10.26 -10.06
CA GLN A 189 22.06 10.95 -9.03
C GLN A 189 21.25 11.29 -7.76
N ASN A 190 19.93 11.08 -7.79
CA ASN A 190 19.09 11.30 -6.62
C ASN A 190 19.45 10.34 -5.49
N SER A 191 19.53 10.84 -4.27
CA SER A 191 19.86 10.04 -3.08
C SER A 191 18.89 8.87 -2.83
N LYS A 192 17.66 8.92 -3.37
CA LYS A 192 16.68 7.83 -3.27
C LYS A 192 16.91 6.69 -4.25
N PHE A 193 17.70 6.88 -5.31
CA PHE A 193 17.83 5.90 -6.39
C PHE A 193 18.26 4.53 -5.84
N PHE A 194 19.37 4.47 -5.12
CA PHE A 194 19.90 3.22 -4.56
C PHE A 194 18.92 2.57 -3.56
N TRP A 195 18.28 3.37 -2.71
CA TRP A 195 17.28 2.88 -1.77
C TRP A 195 16.08 2.23 -2.47
N VAL A 196 15.52 2.91 -3.48
CA VAL A 196 14.33 2.43 -4.18
C VAL A 196 14.67 1.23 -5.07
N VAL A 197 15.82 1.22 -5.73
CA VAL A 197 16.31 0.05 -6.48
C VAL A 197 16.49 -1.14 -5.55
N GLY A 198 17.11 -0.96 -4.37
CA GLY A 198 17.24 -2.00 -3.36
C GLY A 198 15.89 -2.52 -2.87
N LEU A 199 14.91 -1.63 -2.68
CA LEU A 199 13.55 -2.00 -2.31
C LEU A 199 12.84 -2.79 -3.43
N LEU A 200 12.92 -2.35 -4.68
CA LEU A 200 12.37 -3.05 -5.85
C LEU A 200 13.00 -4.44 -5.99
N ALA A 201 14.31 -4.53 -5.83
CA ALA A 201 15.01 -5.80 -5.80
C ALA A 201 14.45 -6.69 -4.69
N ALA A 202 14.32 -6.17 -3.47
CA ALA A 202 13.74 -6.92 -2.34
C ALA A 202 12.32 -7.44 -2.62
N MET A 203 11.50 -6.78 -3.45
CA MET A 203 10.17 -7.28 -3.84
C MET A 203 10.22 -8.59 -4.65
N MET A 204 11.37 -8.90 -5.26
CA MET A 204 11.58 -10.14 -5.99
C MET A 204 11.83 -11.34 -5.06
N TRP A 205 12.41 -11.15 -3.87
CA TRP A 205 12.65 -12.23 -2.90
C TRP A 205 11.63 -12.25 -1.76
N ILE A 206 11.11 -11.09 -1.36
CA ILE A 206 10.18 -10.95 -0.24
C ILE A 206 8.82 -10.53 -0.78
N TYR A 207 7.76 -11.19 -0.32
CA TYR A 207 6.40 -10.79 -0.69
C TYR A 207 6.01 -9.47 0.01
N ARG A 208 5.79 -8.41 -0.77
CA ARG A 208 5.31 -7.09 -0.33
C ARG A 208 6.15 -6.44 0.81
N PRO A 209 7.49 -6.29 0.67
CA PRO A 209 8.37 -5.80 1.74
C PRO A 209 8.03 -4.37 2.17
N PHE A 210 7.68 -3.48 1.24
CA PHE A 210 7.34 -2.09 1.56
C PHE A 210 6.06 -2.00 2.40
N CYS A 211 5.00 -2.68 1.96
CA CYS A 211 3.72 -2.72 2.69
C CYS A 211 3.84 -3.41 4.05
N ARG A 212 4.85 -4.27 4.24
CA ARG A 212 5.05 -5.06 5.45
C ARG A 212 5.93 -4.36 6.47
N PHE A 213 7.00 -3.68 6.03
CA PHE A 213 8.06 -3.18 6.90
C PHE A 213 8.13 -1.66 7.01
N LEU A 214 7.57 -0.91 6.07
CA LEU A 214 7.87 0.52 5.93
C LEU A 214 6.62 1.41 5.84
N CYS A 215 5.55 0.92 5.21
CA CYS A 215 4.39 1.75 4.87
C CYS A 215 3.49 2.06 6.07
N LEU A 216 3.32 3.36 6.41
CA LEU A 216 2.37 3.81 7.44
C LEU A 216 0.93 3.38 7.11
N LEU A 217 0.47 3.55 5.87
CA LEU A 217 -0.91 3.17 5.52
C LEU A 217 -1.17 1.69 5.81
N GLY A 218 -0.16 0.83 5.60
CA GLY A 218 -0.24 -0.58 5.97
C GLY A 218 -0.24 -0.84 7.49
N ALA A 219 0.34 0.04 8.28
CA ALA A 219 0.25 0.02 9.74
C ALA A 219 -1.15 0.46 10.20
N LEU A 220 -1.61 1.62 9.74
CA LEU A 220 -2.90 2.22 10.11
C LEU A 220 -4.07 1.31 9.73
N TYR A 221 -4.16 0.90 8.47
CA TYR A 221 -5.21 -0.02 8.02
C TYR A 221 -5.11 -1.41 8.64
N GLY A 222 -3.90 -1.84 9.03
CA GLY A 222 -3.69 -3.07 9.78
C GLY A 222 -4.35 -3.03 11.17
N LEU A 223 -4.33 -1.87 11.85
CA LEU A 223 -5.00 -1.69 13.14
C LEU A 223 -6.52 -1.79 12.99
N PHE A 224 -7.07 -1.22 11.92
CA PHE A 224 -8.51 -1.30 11.65
C PHE A 224 -8.98 -2.65 11.13
N ASN A 225 -8.09 -3.56 10.71
CA ASN A 225 -8.49 -4.84 10.10
C ASN A 225 -9.35 -5.72 11.02
N ARG A 226 -9.18 -5.60 12.34
CA ARG A 226 -10.04 -6.27 13.32
C ARG A 226 -11.49 -5.75 13.25
N PHE A 227 -11.65 -4.43 13.15
CA PHE A 227 -12.93 -3.72 13.17
C PHE A 227 -13.54 -3.55 11.78
N SER A 228 -12.82 -3.93 10.73
CA SER A 228 -13.26 -3.69 9.36
C SER A 228 -14.56 -4.42 9.06
N VAL A 229 -15.50 -3.75 8.37
CA VAL A 229 -16.75 -4.38 7.91
C VAL A 229 -16.45 -5.46 6.88
N PHE A 230 -15.58 -5.14 5.92
CA PHE A 230 -15.10 -6.06 4.90
C PHE A 230 -13.78 -6.69 5.30
N GLY A 231 -13.58 -7.95 4.92
CA GLY A 231 -12.34 -8.67 5.15
C GLY A 231 -12.56 -10.17 5.25
N ILE A 232 -11.58 -10.88 5.78
CA ILE A 232 -11.68 -12.32 6.03
C ILE A 232 -11.96 -12.55 7.51
N THR A 233 -12.87 -13.48 7.80
CA THR A 233 -13.11 -13.98 9.15
C THR A 233 -13.01 -15.50 9.20
N VAL A 234 -12.75 -16.02 10.39
CA VAL A 234 -12.67 -17.46 10.67
C VAL A 234 -13.76 -17.79 11.66
N ASP A 235 -14.64 -18.70 11.27
CA ASP A 235 -15.61 -19.29 12.19
C ASP A 235 -14.86 -20.20 13.19
N LYS A 236 -14.94 -19.86 14.48
CA LYS A 236 -14.25 -20.58 15.55
C LYS A 236 -14.88 -21.93 15.86
N GLU A 237 -16.17 -22.11 15.59
CA GLU A 237 -16.88 -23.36 15.86
C GLU A 237 -16.49 -24.43 14.85
N THR A 238 -16.39 -24.05 13.57
CA THR A 238 -15.97 -24.95 12.49
C THR A 238 -14.45 -25.12 12.40
N CYS A 239 -13.66 -24.21 12.98
CA CYS A 239 -12.19 -24.22 12.84
C CYS A 239 -11.49 -25.25 13.74
N VAL A 240 -10.82 -26.21 13.11
CA VAL A 240 -10.01 -27.25 13.79
C VAL A 240 -8.55 -26.82 14.10
N SER A 241 -8.23 -25.53 14.02
CA SER A 241 -6.90 -24.96 14.36
C SER A 241 -5.67 -25.59 13.68
N CYS A 242 -5.84 -26.20 12.50
CA CYS A 242 -4.76 -26.92 11.78
C CYS A 242 -3.63 -26.02 11.22
N SER A 243 -3.78 -24.68 11.31
CA SER A 243 -2.83 -23.66 10.83
C SER A 243 -2.50 -23.71 9.33
N ALA A 244 -3.29 -24.41 8.51
CA ALA A 244 -3.08 -24.51 7.06
C ALA A 244 -3.11 -23.13 6.36
N CYS A 245 -4.04 -22.27 6.76
CA CYS A 245 -4.16 -20.90 6.23
C CYS A 245 -2.93 -20.04 6.53
N VAL A 246 -2.35 -20.16 7.73
CA VAL A 246 -1.14 -19.43 8.13
C VAL A 246 0.08 -19.94 7.37
N ARG A 247 0.19 -21.26 7.18
CA ARG A 247 1.29 -21.86 6.40
C ARG A 247 1.28 -21.41 4.94
N SER A 248 0.12 -21.43 4.29
CA SER A 248 -0.01 -21.03 2.87
C SER A 248 0.00 -19.52 2.62
N CYS A 249 -0.31 -18.69 3.62
CA CYS A 249 -0.35 -17.24 3.44
C CYS A 249 1.02 -16.67 3.03
N LYS A 250 1.06 -15.84 1.98
CA LYS A 250 2.29 -15.14 1.55
C LYS A 250 2.66 -13.98 2.47
N MET A 251 1.70 -13.49 3.26
CA MET A 251 1.91 -12.50 4.31
C MET A 251 2.24 -13.20 5.63
N ASP A 252 2.93 -12.50 6.53
CA ASP A 252 3.28 -13.01 7.86
C ASP A 252 2.17 -12.78 8.87
N VAL A 253 1.06 -13.47 8.62
CA VAL A 253 -0.09 -13.51 9.51
C VAL A 253 0.12 -14.54 10.63
N CYS A 254 -0.40 -14.26 11.82
CA CYS A 254 -0.56 -15.20 12.93
C CYS A 254 -1.92 -15.92 12.84
N ALA A 255 -2.93 -15.27 12.26
CA ALA A 255 -4.25 -15.84 12.02
C ALA A 255 -4.86 -15.19 10.76
N ALA A 256 -5.76 -15.89 10.07
CA ALA A 256 -6.50 -15.27 8.97
C ALA A 256 -7.37 -14.13 9.52
N GLY A 257 -7.32 -12.95 8.88
CA GLY A 257 -8.00 -11.74 9.35
C GLY A 257 -7.22 -10.91 10.38
N ASP A 258 -5.98 -11.24 10.70
CA ASP A 258 -5.15 -10.43 11.60
C ASP A 258 -4.69 -9.09 10.99
N LYS A 259 -3.89 -8.31 11.72
CA LYS A 259 -3.37 -7.00 11.28
C LYS A 259 -2.51 -7.04 10.01
N GLU A 260 -1.91 -8.19 9.68
CA GLU A 260 -1.10 -8.38 8.47
C GLU A 260 -1.90 -8.90 7.27
N CYS A 261 -3.13 -9.36 7.51
CA CYS A 261 -4.00 -9.91 6.48
C CYS A 261 -4.50 -8.82 5.51
N ILE A 262 -4.19 -8.97 4.22
CA ILE A 262 -4.66 -8.09 3.14
C ILE A 262 -6.01 -8.55 2.53
N SER A 263 -6.68 -9.52 3.17
CA SER A 263 -7.96 -10.07 2.72
C SER A 263 -7.97 -10.50 1.23
N CYS A 264 -6.91 -11.20 0.78
CA CYS A 264 -6.78 -11.65 -0.61
C CYS A 264 -7.64 -12.87 -0.97
N GLY A 265 -8.07 -13.64 0.04
CA GLY A 265 -8.97 -14.80 -0.11
C GLY A 265 -8.29 -16.12 -0.49
N GLU A 266 -6.98 -16.14 -0.75
CA GLU A 266 -6.26 -17.38 -1.12
C GLU A 266 -6.37 -18.47 -0.05
N CYS A 267 -6.50 -18.11 1.22
CA CYS A 267 -6.65 -19.08 2.31
C CYS A 267 -8.01 -19.81 2.31
N ILE A 268 -9.02 -19.29 1.61
CA ILE A 268 -10.36 -19.89 1.55
C ILE A 268 -10.29 -21.23 0.81
N SER A 269 -9.58 -21.29 -0.32
CA SER A 269 -9.41 -22.51 -1.12
C SER A 269 -8.59 -23.60 -0.40
N GLN A 270 -7.76 -23.18 0.56
CA GLN A 270 -6.88 -24.06 1.36
C GLN A 270 -7.57 -24.65 2.60
N CYS A 271 -8.73 -24.13 3.00
CA CYS A 271 -9.43 -24.59 4.19
C CYS A 271 -10.27 -25.84 3.88
N ALA A 272 -9.87 -27.00 4.40
CA ALA A 272 -10.58 -28.26 4.19
C ALA A 272 -12.00 -28.26 4.81
N VAL A 273 -12.14 -27.66 5.99
CA VAL A 273 -13.39 -27.59 6.77
C VAL A 273 -14.26 -26.36 6.42
N LYS A 274 -13.86 -25.55 5.43
CA LYS A 274 -14.58 -24.34 4.98
C LYS A 274 -14.91 -23.31 6.09
N ALA A 275 -14.12 -23.26 7.16
CA ALA A 275 -14.31 -22.30 8.27
C ALA A 275 -13.97 -20.84 7.91
N ILE A 276 -13.30 -20.59 6.78
CA ILE A 276 -12.82 -19.26 6.38
C ILE A 276 -13.72 -18.69 5.28
N HIS A 277 -14.25 -17.49 5.50
CA HIS A 277 -15.10 -16.80 4.53
C HIS A 277 -14.87 -15.27 4.59
N PHE A 278 -15.34 -14.57 3.56
CA PHE A 278 -15.39 -13.10 3.60
C PHE A 278 -16.49 -12.66 4.58
N LYS A 279 -16.21 -11.62 5.36
CA LYS A 279 -17.21 -10.96 6.21
C LYS A 279 -18.40 -10.58 5.34
N ARG A 280 -19.56 -11.18 5.59
CA ARG A 280 -20.82 -10.84 4.93
C ARG A 280 -21.48 -9.73 5.74
N PHE A 281 -22.10 -8.76 5.08
CA PHE A 281 -23.04 -7.86 5.74
C PHE A 281 -24.05 -8.74 6.49
N ARG A 282 -24.06 -8.63 7.82
CA ARG A 282 -25.08 -9.20 8.67
C ARG A 282 -25.89 -8.05 9.24
#